data_AF-A0A9P5YPM2-F1
#
_entry.id   AF-A0A9P5YPM2-F1
#
_cell.length_a   1.000
_cell.length_b   1.000
_cell.length_c   1.000
_cell.angle_alpha   90.00
_cell.angle_beta   90.00
_cell.angle_gamma   90.00
#
_symmetry.space_group_name_H-M   'P 1'
#
loop_
_entity.id
_entity.type
_entity.pdbx_description
1 polymer ?
#
loop_
_entity_poly.entity_id
_entity_poly.type
_entity_poly.pdbx_seq_one_letter_code
_entity_poly.pdbx_strand_id
1 'polypeptide(L)'
;MMGFDDTKVEEGRAGDTLSREVALIAASVLMVITWTMVLVNSPGQIGWFALHPPLQTLAVLSFTFGIITLQPTNQPKSKAAGLIRHEVAIFVIGFPSIIVGTFAVSYNKYLRSADHFTTWHGTIGIICMAWLLFQAGLGAGSVWFGGALFGGGLKAKLLWKYHRLSGYFLFPLLLLSVNLGGAWSNWSAKYSIWIVRFVAFTIAPAAIAGGVYTRVRTFKMRFVK
;
A
#
# COMPACT_ATOMS: atom_id res chain seq x y z
N MET A 1 -41.18 -17.89 -19.70
CA MET A 1 -39.71 -17.94 -19.68
C MET A 1 -39.20 -16.51 -19.76
N MET A 2 -38.84 -15.90 -18.63
CA MET A 2 -38.09 -14.63 -18.63
C MET A 2 -36.65 -14.97 -18.99
N GLY A 3 -36.19 -14.52 -20.14
CA GLY A 3 -34.78 -14.61 -20.51
C GLY A 3 -33.95 -13.83 -19.50
N PHE A 4 -33.06 -14.51 -18.79
CA PHE A 4 -31.96 -13.85 -18.11
C PHE A 4 -31.12 -13.21 -19.21
N ASP A 5 -31.11 -11.88 -19.24
CA ASP A 5 -30.16 -11.12 -20.03
C ASP A 5 -28.75 -11.45 -19.51
N ASP A 6 -28.11 -12.40 -20.18
CA ASP A 6 -26.79 -12.95 -19.85
C ASP A 6 -25.65 -12.06 -20.38
N THR A 7 -25.93 -10.78 -20.65
CA THR A 7 -24.90 -9.80 -20.98
C THR A 7 -24.04 -9.54 -19.74
N LYS A 8 -23.00 -10.36 -19.58
CA LYS A 8 -21.95 -10.15 -18.59
C LYS A 8 -21.33 -8.78 -18.84
N VAL A 9 -21.70 -7.81 -18.00
CA VAL A 9 -21.09 -6.47 -18.00
C VAL A 9 -19.58 -6.65 -17.88
N GLU A 10 -18.85 -6.17 -18.88
CA GLU A 10 -17.39 -6.22 -18.86
C GLU A 10 -16.85 -5.61 -17.56
N GLU A 11 -15.90 -6.31 -16.94
CA GLU A 11 -15.25 -5.83 -15.72
C GLU A 11 -14.35 -4.63 -16.02
N GLY A 12 -13.60 -4.73 -17.11
CA GLY A 12 -12.64 -3.71 -17.53
C GLY A 12 -13.28 -2.42 -18.05
N ARG A 13 -12.58 -1.31 -17.87
CA ARG A 13 -12.74 -0.07 -18.64
C ARG A 13 -11.50 0.12 -19.50
N ALA A 14 -11.65 0.87 -20.59
CA ALA A 14 -10.51 1.36 -21.37
C ALA A 14 -9.47 2.00 -20.44
N GLY A 15 -8.20 1.63 -20.61
CA GLY A 15 -7.08 2.12 -19.80
C GLY A 15 -6.80 1.33 -18.51
N ASP A 16 -7.67 0.45 -18.02
CA ASP A 16 -7.41 -0.27 -16.76
C ASP A 16 -6.11 -1.09 -16.80
N THR A 17 -5.84 -1.76 -17.92
CA THR A 17 -4.60 -2.54 -18.11
C THR A 17 -3.39 -1.62 -18.05
N LEU A 18 -3.39 -0.51 -18.78
CA LEU A 18 -2.31 0.47 -18.75
C LEU A 18 -2.10 1.01 -17.32
N SER A 19 -3.17 1.41 -16.63
CA SER A 19 -3.10 1.86 -15.25
C SER A 19 -2.54 0.81 -14.29
N ARG A 20 -2.81 -0.48 -14.55
CA ARG A 20 -2.21 -1.60 -13.80
C ARG A 20 -0.70 -1.60 -13.95
N GLU A 21 -0.23 -1.58 -15.20
CA GLU A 21 1.18 -1.69 -15.52
C GLU A 21 1.93 -0.46 -15.00
N VAL A 22 1.37 0.75 -15.17
CA VAL A 22 1.94 1.98 -14.61
C VAL A 22 2.13 1.85 -13.09
N ALA A 23 1.11 1.39 -12.35
CA ALA A 23 1.20 1.24 -10.90
C ALA A 23 2.27 0.21 -10.50
N LEU A 24 2.30 -0.95 -11.15
CA LEU A 24 3.24 -2.04 -10.83
C LEU A 24 4.68 -1.72 -11.22
N ILE A 25 4.88 -1.14 -12.40
CA ILE A 25 6.20 -0.71 -12.87
C ILE A 25 6.73 0.39 -11.95
N ALA A 26 5.93 1.42 -11.64
CA ALA A 26 6.36 2.49 -10.75
C ALA A 26 6.68 1.99 -9.33
N ALA A 27 5.87 1.09 -8.77
CA ALA A 27 6.16 0.48 -7.47
C ALA A 27 7.43 -0.39 -7.50
N SER A 28 7.67 -1.10 -8.60
CA SER A 28 8.88 -1.91 -8.79
C SER A 28 10.12 -1.03 -8.92
N VAL A 29 10.03 0.08 -9.67
CA VAL A 29 11.12 1.07 -9.80
C VAL A 29 11.45 1.69 -8.44
N LEU A 30 10.44 2.12 -7.67
CA LEU A 30 10.61 2.61 -6.31
C LEU A 30 11.37 1.59 -5.44
N MET A 31 10.94 0.32 -5.46
CA MET A 31 11.58 -0.74 -4.68
C MET A 31 13.02 -1.00 -5.13
N VAL A 32 13.24 -1.27 -6.42
CA VAL A 32 14.57 -1.62 -6.96
C VAL A 32 15.59 -0.51 -6.71
N ILE A 33 15.21 0.76 -6.95
CA ILE A 33 16.12 1.88 -6.69
C ILE A 33 16.42 1.99 -5.19
N THR A 34 15.42 1.86 -4.33
CA THR A 34 15.60 1.96 -2.87
C THR A 34 16.53 0.84 -2.36
N TRP A 35 16.32 -0.38 -2.81
CA TRP A 35 17.17 -1.52 -2.46
C TRP A 35 18.60 -1.30 -2.96
N THR A 36 18.75 -0.87 -4.21
CA THR A 36 20.07 -0.55 -4.79
C THR A 36 20.78 0.50 -3.95
N MET A 37 20.11 1.61 -3.64
CA MET A 37 20.67 2.68 -2.80
C MET A 37 21.14 2.18 -1.45
N VAL A 38 20.42 1.27 -0.80
CA VAL A 38 20.85 0.71 0.49
C VAL A 38 22.02 -0.26 0.33
N LEU A 39 21.93 -1.19 -0.61
CA LEU A 39 22.91 -2.27 -0.77
C LEU A 39 24.29 -1.77 -1.23
N VAL A 40 24.34 -0.72 -2.07
CA VAL A 40 25.60 -0.16 -2.56
C VAL A 40 26.24 0.85 -1.59
N ASN A 41 25.53 1.30 -0.56
CA ASN A 41 26.01 2.32 0.39
C ASN A 41 26.28 1.74 1.79
N SER A 42 27.08 0.67 1.84
CA SER A 42 27.59 0.05 3.08
C SER A 42 26.51 -0.25 4.12
N PRO A 43 25.53 -1.14 3.82
CA PRO A 43 24.37 -1.39 4.68
C PRO A 43 24.77 -1.86 6.10
N GLY A 44 25.91 -2.53 6.26
CA GLY A 44 26.43 -2.93 7.57
C GLY A 44 26.76 -1.77 8.51
N GLN A 45 27.10 -0.58 7.98
CA GLN A 45 27.47 0.58 8.80
C GLN A 45 26.26 1.36 9.33
N ILE A 46 25.13 1.30 8.63
CA ILE A 46 23.88 1.95 9.05
C ILE A 46 23.02 1.05 9.96
N GLY A 47 23.47 -0.19 10.21
CA GLY A 47 22.88 -1.12 11.16
C GLY A 47 21.43 -1.45 10.83
N TRP A 48 20.57 -1.50 11.85
CA TRP A 48 19.15 -1.83 11.72
C TRP A 48 18.39 -0.89 10.77
N PHE A 49 18.86 0.34 10.56
CA PHE A 49 18.25 1.24 9.58
C PHE A 49 18.31 0.69 8.14
N ALA A 50 19.31 -0.15 7.80
CA ALA A 50 19.40 -0.76 6.47
C ALA A 50 18.17 -1.58 6.10
N LEU A 51 17.45 -2.15 7.07
CA LEU A 51 16.24 -2.92 6.82
C LEU A 51 15.04 -2.03 6.50
N HIS A 52 15.04 -0.78 6.95
CA HIS A 52 13.85 0.06 6.91
C HIS A 52 13.45 0.43 5.46
N PRO A 53 14.22 1.21 4.68
CA PRO A 53 13.78 1.59 3.33
C PRO A 53 13.43 0.41 2.41
N PRO A 54 14.20 -0.70 2.38
CA PRO A 54 13.91 -1.85 1.53
C PRO A 54 12.58 -2.53 1.91
N LEU A 55 12.32 -2.75 3.19
CA LEU A 55 11.09 -3.39 3.65
C LEU A 55 9.86 -2.48 3.50
N GLN A 56 10.02 -1.17 3.70
CA GLN A 56 8.92 -0.22 3.44
C GLN A 56 8.49 -0.22 1.98
N THR A 57 9.46 -0.23 1.05
CA THR A 57 9.15 -0.23 -0.39
C THR A 57 8.64 -1.59 -0.89
N LEU A 58 9.08 -2.70 -0.29
CA LEU A 58 8.48 -4.03 -0.51
C LEU A 58 7.02 -4.07 -0.04
N ALA A 59 6.72 -3.45 1.11
CA ALA A 59 5.35 -3.32 1.59
C ALA A 59 4.49 -2.48 0.64
N VAL A 60 5.00 -1.34 0.15
CA VAL A 60 4.30 -0.50 -0.83
C VAL A 60 4.02 -1.23 -2.14
N LEU A 61 4.96 -2.02 -2.67
CA LEU A 61 4.73 -2.86 -3.84
C LEU A 61 3.59 -3.87 -3.57
N SER A 62 3.66 -4.55 -2.43
CA SER A 62 2.65 -5.55 -2.03
C SER A 62 1.26 -4.94 -1.84
N PHE A 63 1.19 -3.75 -1.22
CA PHE A 63 -0.06 -3.00 -1.05
C PHE A 63 -0.60 -2.52 -2.40
N THR A 64 0.26 -1.99 -3.27
CA THR A 64 -0.13 -1.61 -4.65
C THR A 64 -0.79 -2.79 -5.35
N PHE A 65 -0.12 -3.95 -5.39
CA PHE A 65 -0.64 -5.18 -5.99
C PHE A 65 -1.96 -5.63 -5.35
N GLY A 66 -2.01 -5.66 -4.01
CA GLY A 66 -3.20 -6.04 -3.25
C GLY A 66 -4.38 -5.12 -3.50
N ILE A 67 -4.16 -3.81 -3.67
CA ILE A 67 -5.25 -2.84 -3.94
C ILE A 67 -5.75 -3.00 -5.38
N ILE A 68 -4.85 -3.03 -6.37
CA ILE A 68 -5.26 -3.06 -7.78
C ILE A 68 -5.93 -4.37 -8.19
N THR A 69 -5.71 -5.48 -7.48
CA THR A 69 -6.39 -6.76 -7.78
C THR A 69 -7.86 -6.79 -7.33
N LEU A 70 -8.31 -5.87 -6.47
CA LEU A 70 -9.70 -5.79 -6.01
C LEU A 70 -10.63 -5.08 -7.02
N GLN A 71 -10.07 -4.49 -8.07
CA GLN A 71 -10.81 -3.79 -9.11
C GLN A 71 -10.16 -4.04 -10.47
N PRO A 72 -10.91 -4.36 -11.52
CA PRO A 72 -12.33 -4.02 -11.64
C PRO A 72 -13.29 -5.21 -11.49
N THR A 73 -13.06 -6.07 -10.50
CA THR A 73 -13.90 -7.26 -10.25
C THR A 73 -15.38 -6.92 -10.03
N ASN A 74 -16.30 -7.52 -10.80
CA ASN A 74 -17.75 -7.38 -10.63
C ASN A 74 -18.46 -8.76 -10.51
N GLN A 75 -17.85 -9.84 -10.99
CA GLN A 75 -18.35 -11.22 -10.93
C GLN A 75 -17.98 -11.92 -9.61
N PRO A 76 -18.76 -12.90 -9.13
CA PRO A 76 -18.45 -13.64 -7.90
C PRO A 76 -17.06 -14.29 -7.90
N LYS A 77 -16.71 -14.98 -9.00
CA LYS A 77 -15.41 -15.67 -9.14
C LYS A 77 -14.23 -14.70 -9.12
N SER A 78 -14.32 -13.60 -9.86
CA SER A 78 -13.25 -12.59 -9.91
C SER A 78 -13.12 -11.84 -8.58
N LYS A 79 -14.23 -11.57 -7.88
CA LYS A 79 -14.24 -10.95 -6.53
C LYS A 79 -13.54 -11.84 -5.51
N ALA A 80 -13.84 -13.13 -5.48
CA ALA A 80 -13.20 -14.08 -4.57
C ALA A 80 -11.68 -14.18 -4.87
N ALA A 81 -11.30 -14.35 -6.13
CA ALA A 81 -9.88 -14.39 -6.51
C ALA A 81 -9.15 -13.07 -6.23
N GLY A 82 -9.82 -11.92 -6.39
CA GLY A 82 -9.28 -10.61 -6.03
C GLY A 82 -9.07 -10.47 -4.53
N LEU A 83 -10.02 -10.93 -3.72
CA LEU A 83 -9.92 -10.91 -2.24
C LEU A 83 -8.75 -11.77 -1.77
N ILE A 84 -8.61 -13.01 -2.25
CA ILE A 84 -7.51 -13.91 -1.88
C ILE A 84 -6.15 -13.25 -2.20
N ARG A 85 -5.99 -12.71 -3.41
CA ARG A 85 -4.74 -12.04 -3.80
C ARG A 85 -4.45 -10.82 -2.92
N HIS A 86 -5.47 -10.05 -2.56
CA HIS A 86 -5.35 -8.93 -1.64
C HIS A 86 -4.88 -9.37 -0.25
N GLU A 87 -5.54 -10.37 0.33
CA GLU A 87 -5.20 -10.90 1.66
C GLU A 87 -3.80 -11.48 1.68
N VAL A 88 -3.43 -12.30 0.69
CA VAL A 88 -2.07 -12.89 0.60
C VAL A 88 -1.02 -11.79 0.48
N ALA A 89 -1.20 -10.83 -0.44
CA ALA A 89 -0.23 -9.76 -0.63
C ALA A 89 -0.06 -8.91 0.65
N ILE A 90 -1.16 -8.63 1.36
CA ILE A 90 -1.14 -7.83 2.57
C ILE A 90 -0.58 -8.62 3.75
N PHE A 91 -1.10 -9.79 4.07
CA PHE A 91 -0.74 -10.48 5.32
C PHE A 91 0.54 -11.32 5.23
N VAL A 92 0.92 -11.82 4.05
CA VAL A 92 2.12 -12.64 3.89
C VAL A 92 3.35 -11.77 3.65
N ILE A 93 3.22 -10.68 2.90
CA ILE A 93 4.38 -9.85 2.49
C ILE A 93 4.27 -8.44 3.07
N GLY A 94 3.18 -7.73 2.80
CA GLY A 94 3.05 -6.31 3.10
C GLY A 94 3.16 -5.97 4.60
N PHE A 95 2.33 -6.61 5.43
CA PHE A 95 2.26 -6.41 6.88
C PHE A 95 3.56 -6.81 7.59
N PRO A 96 4.10 -8.02 7.37
CA PRO A 96 5.39 -8.38 7.95
C PRO A 96 6.49 -7.38 7.57
N SER A 97 6.57 -6.98 6.30
CA SER A 97 7.59 -6.04 5.82
C SER A 97 7.47 -4.67 6.48
N ILE A 98 6.28 -4.06 6.51
CA ILE A 98 6.10 -2.74 7.11
C ILE A 98 6.32 -2.75 8.63
N ILE A 99 5.92 -3.81 9.33
CA ILE A 99 6.13 -3.95 10.77
C ILE A 99 7.61 -4.09 11.07
N VAL A 100 8.29 -5.05 10.42
CA VAL A 100 9.73 -5.29 10.66
C VAL A 100 10.56 -4.07 10.26
N GLY A 101 10.25 -3.44 9.12
CA GLY A 101 10.93 -2.22 8.70
C GLY A 101 10.74 -1.04 9.67
N THR A 102 9.53 -0.87 10.22
CA THR A 102 9.24 0.20 11.19
C THR A 102 9.89 -0.08 12.54
N PHE A 103 9.85 -1.33 12.98
CA PHE A 103 10.58 -1.79 14.17
C PHE A 103 12.08 -1.53 14.02
N ALA A 104 12.69 -1.90 12.88
CA ALA A 104 14.12 -1.78 12.67
C ALA A 104 14.62 -0.32 12.77
N VAL A 105 13.91 0.66 12.18
CA VAL A 105 14.30 2.07 12.35
C VAL A 105 14.08 2.59 13.78
N SER A 106 13.02 2.13 14.45
CA SER A 106 12.71 2.51 15.83
C SER A 106 13.76 1.98 16.80
N TYR A 107 14.17 0.73 16.61
CA TYR A 107 15.21 0.07 17.39
C TYR A 107 16.60 0.67 17.09
N ASN A 108 16.89 0.99 15.83
CA ASN A 108 18.11 1.70 15.46
C ASN A 108 18.24 3.06 16.19
N LYS A 109 17.13 3.80 16.29
CA LYS A 109 17.09 5.08 17.02
C LYS A 109 17.28 4.87 18.52
N TYR A 110 16.63 3.85 19.10
CA TYR A 110 16.80 3.47 20.50
C TYR A 110 18.27 3.19 20.84
N LEU A 111 18.95 2.36 20.04
CA LEU A 111 20.38 2.03 20.25
C LEU A 111 21.31 3.24 20.16
N ARG A 112 20.86 4.33 19.52
CA ARG A 112 21.63 5.56 19.32
C ARG A 112 21.15 6.71 20.21
N SER A 113 20.23 6.45 21.15
CA SER A 113 19.59 7.46 22.00
C SER A 113 19.04 8.66 21.20
N ALA A 114 18.50 8.38 20.00
CA ALA A 114 18.00 9.40 19.09
C ALA A 114 16.47 9.54 19.21
N ASP A 115 15.97 10.78 19.18
CA ASP A 115 14.54 11.07 19.31
C ASP A 115 13.69 10.41 18.21
N HIS A 116 12.49 9.98 18.57
CA HIS A 116 11.53 9.35 17.65
C HIS A 116 10.51 10.38 17.14
N PHE A 117 10.07 10.17 15.90
CA PHE A 117 8.93 10.89 15.30
C PHE A 117 9.03 12.43 15.28
N THR A 118 10.25 12.98 15.29
CA THR A 118 10.52 14.44 15.28
C THR A 118 10.51 15.09 13.89
N THR A 119 10.39 14.30 12.83
CA THR A 119 10.36 14.78 11.44
C THR A 119 9.00 14.50 10.82
N TRP A 120 8.60 15.28 9.80
CA TRP A 120 7.36 15.02 9.05
C TRP A 120 7.25 13.58 8.54
N HIS A 121 8.35 13.02 8.01
CA HIS A 121 8.41 11.61 7.61
C HIS A 121 8.07 10.67 8.78
N GLY A 122 8.72 10.87 9.94
CA GLY A 122 8.52 10.03 11.12
C GLY A 122 7.12 10.16 11.73
N THR A 123 6.60 11.38 11.86
CA THR A 123 5.26 11.64 12.41
C THR A 123 4.17 11.09 11.50
N ILE A 124 4.22 11.37 10.19
CA ILE A 124 3.24 10.83 9.24
C ILE A 124 3.37 9.30 9.15
N GLY A 125 4.60 8.78 9.18
CA GLY A 125 4.86 7.34 9.14
C GLY A 125 4.21 6.58 10.29
N ILE A 126 4.33 7.07 11.54
CA ILE A 126 3.71 6.40 12.69
C ILE A 126 2.18 6.53 12.68
N ILE A 127 1.64 7.65 12.21
CA ILE A 127 0.19 7.81 11.98
C ILE A 127 -0.30 6.77 10.95
N CYS A 128 0.40 6.64 9.82
CA CYS A 128 0.10 5.61 8.83
C CYS A 128 0.18 4.20 9.40
N MET A 129 1.17 3.91 10.24
CA MET A 129 1.34 2.59 10.86
C MET A 129 0.16 2.25 11.78
N ALA A 130 -0.25 3.17 12.66
CA ALA A 130 -1.41 2.98 13.52
C ALA A 130 -2.70 2.80 12.70
N TRP A 131 -2.87 3.61 11.65
CA TRP A 131 -4.03 3.53 10.76
C TRP A 131 -4.04 2.22 9.96
N LEU A 132 -2.88 1.72 9.52
CA LEU A 132 -2.76 0.42 8.84
C LEU A 132 -3.20 -0.73 9.75
N LEU A 133 -2.78 -0.75 11.02
CA LEU A 133 -3.22 -1.76 11.98
C LEU A 133 -4.75 -1.78 12.13
N PHE A 134 -5.36 -0.61 12.26
CA PHE A 134 -6.82 -0.48 12.27
C PHE A 134 -7.44 -0.97 10.96
N GLN A 135 -6.87 -0.61 9.81
CA GLN A 135 -7.37 -1.04 8.49
C GLN A 135 -7.32 -2.55 8.32
N ALA A 136 -6.23 -3.22 8.71
CA ALA A 136 -6.15 -4.67 8.66
C ALA A 136 -7.14 -5.34 9.61
N GLY A 137 -7.28 -4.83 10.84
CA GLY A 137 -8.26 -5.35 11.80
C GLY A 137 -9.70 -5.23 11.26
N LEU A 138 -10.07 -4.07 10.72
CA LEU A 138 -11.37 -3.83 10.11
C LEU A 138 -11.59 -4.74 8.89
N GLY A 139 -10.59 -4.85 8.01
CA GLY A 139 -10.64 -5.71 6.82
C GLY A 139 -10.83 -7.17 7.18
N ALA A 140 -9.88 -7.74 7.93
CA ALA A 140 -9.89 -9.12 8.40
C ALA A 140 -11.19 -9.47 9.15
N GLY A 141 -11.58 -8.65 10.13
CA GLY A 141 -12.80 -8.88 10.90
C GLY A 141 -14.08 -8.85 10.07
N SER A 142 -14.07 -8.17 8.92
CA SER A 142 -15.23 -8.07 8.02
C SER A 142 -15.34 -9.20 6.99
N VAL A 143 -14.30 -10.04 6.85
CA VAL A 143 -14.26 -11.10 5.81
C VAL A 143 -13.93 -12.49 6.37
N TRP A 144 -13.09 -12.60 7.41
CA TRP A 144 -12.74 -13.88 8.00
C TRP A 144 -13.88 -14.44 8.82
N PHE A 145 -13.99 -15.77 8.83
CA PHE A 145 -15.06 -16.51 9.51
C PHE A 145 -16.46 -15.98 9.19
N GLY A 146 -16.69 -15.59 7.93
CA GLY A 146 -17.97 -15.03 7.48
C GLY A 146 -18.30 -13.65 8.03
N GLY A 147 -17.32 -12.92 8.59
CA GLY A 147 -17.49 -11.59 9.18
C GLY A 147 -18.09 -11.61 10.59
N ALA A 148 -17.91 -12.71 11.33
CA ALA A 148 -18.52 -12.93 12.65
C ALA A 148 -18.24 -11.78 13.64
N LEU A 149 -17.04 -11.17 13.59
CA LEU A 149 -16.67 -10.05 14.46
C LEU A 149 -17.61 -8.85 14.34
N PHE A 150 -18.25 -8.67 13.18
CA PHE A 150 -19.16 -7.56 12.90
C PHE A 150 -20.59 -8.03 12.59
N GLY A 151 -20.99 -9.18 13.14
CA GLY A 151 -22.35 -9.71 13.05
C GLY A 151 -22.66 -10.48 11.76
N GLY A 152 -21.67 -10.75 10.92
CA GLY A 152 -21.76 -11.64 9.77
C GLY A 152 -22.54 -11.12 8.56
N GLY A 153 -22.42 -11.84 7.44
CA GLY A 153 -23.24 -11.65 6.24
C GLY A 153 -23.30 -10.20 5.74
N LEU A 154 -24.52 -9.66 5.63
CA LEU A 154 -24.73 -8.29 5.16
C LEU A 154 -24.20 -7.22 6.13
N LYS A 155 -24.26 -7.44 7.44
CA LYS A 155 -23.81 -6.45 8.44
C LYS A 155 -22.31 -6.21 8.32
N ALA A 156 -21.51 -7.28 8.26
CA ALA A 156 -20.07 -7.18 8.04
C ALA A 156 -19.73 -6.53 6.68
N LYS A 157 -20.50 -6.88 5.64
CA LYS A 157 -20.32 -6.33 4.29
C LYS A 157 -20.56 -4.82 4.20
N LEU A 158 -21.40 -4.24 5.06
CA LEU A 158 -21.60 -2.78 5.12
C LEU A 158 -20.32 -2.03 5.49
N LEU A 159 -19.36 -2.68 6.16
CA LEU A 159 -18.09 -2.07 6.54
C LEU A 159 -17.11 -1.94 5.37
N TRP A 160 -17.28 -2.73 4.31
CA TRP A 160 -16.33 -2.77 3.19
C TRP A 160 -16.19 -1.43 2.47
N LYS A 161 -17.26 -0.62 2.41
CA LYS A 161 -17.19 0.73 1.81
C LYS A 161 -16.34 1.69 2.64
N TYR A 162 -16.37 1.57 3.97
CA TYR A 162 -15.57 2.39 4.89
C TYR A 162 -14.12 1.95 4.91
N HIS A 163 -13.86 0.64 4.95
CA HIS A 163 -12.50 0.08 4.77
C HIS A 163 -11.89 0.58 3.44
N ARG A 164 -12.64 0.47 2.34
CA ARG A 164 -12.19 0.95 1.03
C ARG A 164 -11.92 2.46 1.01
N LEU A 165 -12.87 3.28 1.47
CA LEU A 165 -12.71 4.74 1.48
C LEU A 165 -11.51 5.15 2.33
N SER A 166 -11.39 4.59 3.53
CA SER A 166 -10.27 4.85 4.43
C SER A 166 -8.94 4.43 3.82
N GLY A 167 -8.88 3.29 3.12
CA GLY A 167 -7.70 2.87 2.38
C GLY A 167 -7.30 3.87 1.29
N TYR A 168 -8.26 4.50 0.61
CA TYR A 168 -8.03 5.58 -0.35
C TYR A 168 -7.66 6.94 0.28
N PHE A 169 -7.57 7.06 1.60
CA PHE A 169 -6.92 8.20 2.23
C PHE A 169 -5.55 7.82 2.80
N LEU A 170 -5.47 6.62 3.37
CA LEU A 170 -4.25 6.08 3.96
C LEU A 170 -3.15 5.84 2.91
N PHE A 171 -3.49 5.31 1.74
CA PHE A 171 -2.49 4.92 0.74
C PHE A 171 -1.69 6.11 0.17
N PRO A 172 -2.32 7.25 -0.22
CA PRO A 172 -1.57 8.45 -0.58
C PRO A 172 -0.73 9.02 0.56
N LEU A 173 -1.21 8.94 1.80
CA LEU A 173 -0.44 9.40 2.96
C LEU A 173 0.81 8.55 3.20
N LEU A 174 0.72 7.24 2.96
CA LEU A 174 1.86 6.33 2.97
C LEU A 174 2.86 6.70 1.85
N LEU A 175 2.38 6.98 0.64
CA LEU A 175 3.20 7.43 -0.49
C LEU A 175 3.86 8.79 -0.22
N LEU A 176 3.17 9.70 0.48
CA LEU A 176 3.76 10.96 0.96
C LEU A 176 4.86 10.69 1.99
N SER A 177 4.67 9.75 2.92
CA SER A 177 5.73 9.37 3.86
C SER A 177 6.97 8.80 3.14
N VAL A 178 6.78 7.99 2.09
CA VAL A 178 7.85 7.51 1.21
C VAL A 178 8.58 8.67 0.53
N ASN A 179 7.83 9.66 0.00
CA ASN A 179 8.43 10.85 -0.58
C ASN A 179 9.29 11.60 0.44
N LEU A 180 8.76 11.88 1.64
CA LEU A 180 9.49 12.59 2.69
C LEU A 180 10.75 11.83 3.12
N GLY A 181 10.67 10.51 3.28
CA GLY A 181 11.81 9.68 3.68
C GLY A 181 12.86 9.52 2.58
N GLY A 182 12.44 9.27 1.35
CA GLY A 182 13.33 9.00 0.24
C GLY A 182 13.81 10.25 -0.51
N ALA A 183 12.92 11.20 -0.78
CA ALA A 183 13.28 12.41 -1.51
C ALA A 183 13.94 13.47 -0.61
N TRP A 184 13.73 13.48 0.72
CA TRP A 184 14.12 14.62 1.57
C TRP A 184 14.96 14.28 2.80
N SER A 185 15.18 13.00 3.13
CA SER A 185 16.03 12.66 4.28
C SER A 185 17.51 12.99 4.05
N ASN A 186 18.20 13.34 5.14
CA ASN A 186 19.65 13.55 5.12
C ASN A 186 20.42 12.31 4.63
N TRP A 187 19.96 11.11 4.99
CA TRP A 187 20.60 9.87 4.52
C TRP A 187 20.51 9.73 3.00
N SER A 188 19.31 9.87 2.43
CA SER A 188 19.12 9.78 0.99
C SER A 188 19.87 10.89 0.25
N ALA A 189 19.86 12.11 0.80
CA ALA A 189 20.58 13.24 0.22
C ALA A 189 22.10 13.06 0.20
N LYS A 190 22.66 12.37 1.19
CA LYS A 190 24.07 12.04 1.25
C LYS A 190 24.48 10.97 0.24
N TYR A 191 23.61 9.97 0.00
CA TYR A 191 23.97 8.76 -0.74
C TYR A 191 23.34 8.63 -2.14
N SER A 192 22.59 9.63 -2.59
CA SER A 192 22.05 9.68 -3.94
C SER A 192 21.92 11.09 -4.46
N ILE A 193 22.19 11.24 -5.77
CA ILE A 193 21.98 12.49 -6.49
C ILE A 193 20.48 12.83 -6.60
N TRP A 194 20.20 14.12 -6.83
CA TRP A 194 18.84 14.66 -6.85
C TRP A 194 17.93 13.98 -7.88
N ILE A 195 18.41 13.76 -9.12
CA ILE A 195 17.55 13.20 -10.18
C ILE A 195 17.08 11.78 -9.86
N VAL A 196 17.95 10.93 -9.29
CA VAL A 196 17.59 9.57 -8.87
C VAL A 196 16.54 9.62 -7.77
N ARG A 197 16.71 10.50 -6.78
CA ARG A 197 15.74 10.71 -5.70
C ARG A 197 14.40 11.22 -6.21
N PHE A 198 14.42 12.18 -7.13
CA PHE A 198 13.23 12.76 -7.72
C PHE A 198 12.42 11.71 -8.49
N VAL A 199 13.09 10.91 -9.34
CA VAL A 199 12.44 9.83 -10.08
C VAL A 199 11.88 8.77 -9.13
N ALA A 200 12.69 8.27 -8.20
CA ALA A 200 12.32 7.14 -7.36
C ALA A 200 11.28 7.49 -6.28
N PHE A 201 11.36 8.68 -5.68
CA PHE A 201 10.58 9.02 -4.50
C PHE A 201 9.55 10.13 -4.75
N THR A 202 9.54 10.77 -5.91
CA THR A 202 8.48 11.73 -6.29
C THR A 202 7.68 11.20 -7.47
N ILE A 203 8.33 10.95 -8.61
CA ILE A 203 7.63 10.54 -9.83
C ILE A 203 7.01 9.15 -9.68
N ALA A 204 7.76 8.17 -9.17
CA ALA A 204 7.22 6.83 -8.99
C ALA A 204 6.03 6.79 -8.01
N PRO A 205 6.07 7.37 -6.79
CA PRO A 205 4.89 7.45 -5.92
C PRO A 205 3.69 8.15 -6.56
N ALA A 206 3.90 9.24 -7.31
CA ALA A 206 2.83 9.90 -8.04
C ALA A 206 2.22 9.00 -9.13
N ALA A 207 3.05 8.25 -9.87
CA ALA A 207 2.60 7.29 -10.88
C ALA A 207 1.87 6.09 -10.26
N ILE A 208 2.31 5.59 -9.10
CA ILE A 208 1.60 4.56 -8.32
C ILE A 208 0.20 5.07 -7.97
N ALA A 209 0.10 6.29 -7.40
CA ALA A 209 -1.18 6.90 -7.08
C ALA A 209 -2.05 7.06 -8.34
N GLY A 210 -1.53 7.61 -9.43
CA GLY A 210 -2.27 7.74 -10.69
C GLY A 210 -2.82 6.40 -11.21
N GLY A 211 -1.99 5.36 -11.26
CA GLY A 211 -2.38 4.03 -11.72
C GLY A 211 -3.43 3.36 -10.81
N VAL A 212 -3.34 3.55 -9.49
CA VAL A 212 -4.33 3.05 -8.54
C VAL A 212 -5.66 3.82 -8.66
N TYR A 213 -5.62 5.15 -8.67
CA TYR A 213 -6.82 5.99 -8.59
C TYR A 213 -7.65 5.99 -9.87
N THR A 214 -7.00 5.90 -11.03
CA THR A 214 -7.71 5.75 -12.32
C THR A 214 -8.53 4.45 -12.39
N ARG A 215 -8.13 3.42 -11.64
CA ARG A 215 -8.87 2.14 -11.56
C ARG A 215 -10.05 2.20 -10.58
N VAL A 216 -10.14 3.22 -9.72
CA VAL A 216 -11.17 3.33 -8.67
C VAL A 216 -12.58 3.23 -9.25
N ARG A 217 -13.37 2.32 -8.68
CA ARG A 217 -14.79 2.12 -8.96
C ARG A 217 -15.64 2.74 -7.86
N THR A 218 -16.09 3.99 -8.06
CA THR A 218 -16.86 4.76 -7.09
C THR A 218 -18.19 4.12 -6.72
N PHE A 219 -18.82 3.36 -7.63
CA PHE A 219 -20.07 2.63 -7.32
C PHE A 219 -19.90 1.60 -6.19
N LYS A 220 -18.67 1.14 -5.91
CA LYS A 220 -18.37 0.25 -4.76
C LYS A 220 -18.38 0.98 -3.40
N MET A 221 -18.56 2.31 -3.39
CA MET A 221 -18.59 3.18 -2.21
C MET A 221 -19.84 4.07 -2.17
N ARG A 222 -20.98 3.64 -2.73
CA ARG A 222 -22.22 4.42 -2.68
C ARG A 222 -22.66 4.62 -1.21
N PHE A 223 -22.49 5.84 -0.70
CA PHE A 223 -22.89 6.23 0.65
C PHE A 223 -24.37 6.62 0.75
N VAL A 224 -24.93 7.08 -0.37
CA VAL A 224 -26.34 7.44 -0.53
C VAL A 224 -26.91 6.57 -1.66
N LYS A 225 -28.17 6.14 -1.51
CA LYS A 225 -28.88 5.37 -2.53
C LYS A 225 -29.37 6.28 -3.65
#